data_AF-A0A388TCU7-F1
#
_entry.id   AF-A0A388TCU7-F1
#
_cell.length_a   1.000
_cell.length_b   1.000
_cell.length_c   1.000
_cell.angle_alpha   90.00
_cell.angle_beta   90.00
_cell.angle_gamma   90.00
#
_symmetry.space_group_name_H-M   'P 1'
#
loop_
_entity.id
_entity.type
_entity.pdbx_description
1 polymer ?
#
loop_
_entity_poly.entity_id
_entity_poly.type
_entity_poly.pdbx_seq_one_letter_code
_entity_poly.pdbx_strand_id
1 'polypeptide(L)'
;MTNKISVELGIGSVCRLKNGTGKVTQRELFGAGAVEAIKNFNSDIVLSRDSQGVNTNVPRRIVRHSPDGFEWGYGGSGPSDLALNILSIFVGQKAAEKDGLYQYFKWEFIATMPKQGGVIRREDILSWIKERSKNK
;
A
#
# COMPACT_ATOMS: atom_id res chain seq x y z
N MET A 1 -5.82 43.40 5.22
CA MET A 1 -5.15 43.10 3.94
C MET A 1 -5.04 41.59 3.83
N THR A 2 -6.00 40.97 3.17
CA THR A 2 -6.10 39.51 3.01
C THR A 2 -5.31 39.10 1.79
N ASN A 3 -4.32 38.21 1.93
CA ASN A 3 -3.65 37.60 0.79
C ASN A 3 -4.03 36.13 0.66
N LYS A 4 -4.49 35.77 -0.53
CA LYS A 4 -5.07 34.49 -0.93
C LYS A 4 -3.96 33.66 -1.58
N ILE A 5 -3.86 32.38 -1.23
CA ILE A 5 -3.54 31.27 -2.15
C ILE A 5 -4.26 30.04 -1.58
N SER A 6 -5.36 29.69 -2.22
CA SER A 6 -6.11 28.44 -2.09
C SER A 6 -6.12 27.80 -3.48
N VAL A 7 -6.37 26.48 -3.54
CA VAL A 7 -6.43 25.58 -4.73
C VAL A 7 -5.05 24.94 -4.98
N GLU A 8 -4.83 23.63 -4.85
CA GLU A 8 -5.51 22.56 -5.59
C GLU A 8 -5.22 21.17 -4.98
N LEU A 9 -6.06 20.68 -4.06
CA LEU A 9 -6.22 19.25 -3.80
C LEU A 9 -7.71 19.04 -3.54
N GLY A 10 -8.45 18.71 -4.60
CA GLY A 10 -9.92 18.63 -4.65
C GLY A 10 -10.51 17.58 -3.71
N ILE A 11 -10.51 17.87 -2.41
CA ILE A 11 -11.31 17.18 -1.41
C ILE A 11 -12.61 17.96 -1.28
N GLY A 12 -13.51 17.70 -2.24
CA GLY A 12 -14.91 18.09 -2.12
C GLY A 12 -15.61 17.29 -1.02
N SER A 13 -16.52 17.96 -0.33
CA SER A 13 -17.26 17.50 0.85
C SER A 13 -18.03 16.18 0.66
N VAL A 14 -18.03 15.39 1.74
CA VAL A 14 -18.92 14.27 2.10
C VAL A 14 -20.13 14.05 1.17
N CYS A 15 -20.26 12.84 0.60
CA CYS A 15 -21.55 12.37 0.09
C CYS A 15 -21.88 10.95 0.59
N ARG A 16 -23.05 10.87 1.22
CA ARG A 16 -23.76 9.71 1.75
C ARG A 16 -24.49 8.99 0.60
N LEU A 17 -24.18 7.73 0.31
CA LEU A 17 -24.99 6.82 -0.52
C LEU A 17 -24.89 5.41 0.09
N LYS A 18 -25.86 4.96 0.89
CA LYS A 18 -27.10 4.23 0.53
C LYS A 18 -26.88 2.99 -0.34
N ASN A 19 -27.24 1.85 0.26
CA ASN A 19 -27.56 0.52 -0.27
C ASN A 19 -27.61 0.38 -1.80
N GLY A 20 -26.75 -0.49 -2.33
CA GLY A 20 -26.83 -0.97 -3.71
C GLY A 20 -25.82 -2.09 -3.95
N THR A 21 -26.32 -3.28 -4.24
CA THR A 21 -25.58 -4.47 -4.68
C THR A 21 -24.98 -4.23 -6.07
N GLY A 22 -23.89 -3.45 -6.13
CA GLY A 22 -23.10 -3.24 -7.34
C GLY A 22 -21.74 -3.90 -7.21
N LYS A 23 -21.35 -4.77 -8.15
CA LYS A 23 -19.96 -5.23 -8.25
C LYS A 23 -19.09 -4.03 -8.64
N VAL A 24 -18.54 -3.34 -7.66
CA VAL A 24 -17.66 -2.19 -7.89
C VAL A 24 -16.41 -2.68 -8.61
N THR A 25 -16.14 -2.13 -9.79
CA THR A 25 -14.99 -2.53 -10.60
C THR A 25 -13.69 -1.98 -10.01
N GLN A 26 -12.55 -2.64 -10.25
CA GLN A 26 -11.23 -2.12 -9.86
C GLN A 26 -11.01 -0.67 -10.36
N ARG A 27 -11.61 -0.31 -11.51
CA ARG A 27 -11.55 1.04 -12.08
C ARG A 27 -12.28 2.07 -11.23
N GLU A 28 -13.41 1.70 -10.64
CA GLU A 28 -14.21 2.56 -9.76
C GLU A 28 -13.62 2.66 -8.35
N LEU A 29 -12.97 1.61 -7.86
CA LEU A 29 -12.31 1.63 -6.54
C LEU A 29 -10.98 2.39 -6.54
N PHE A 30 -10.22 2.33 -7.63
CA PHE A 30 -8.81 2.73 -7.64
C PHE A 30 -8.45 3.83 -8.65
N GLY A 31 -9.35 4.20 -9.58
CA GLY A 31 -9.08 5.19 -10.63
C GLY A 31 -8.22 4.65 -11.77
N ALA A 32 -8.36 5.21 -12.98
CA ALA A 32 -7.78 4.64 -14.20
C ALA A 32 -6.23 4.48 -14.15
N GLY A 33 -5.53 5.46 -13.57
CA GLY A 33 -4.06 5.42 -13.46
C GLY A 33 -3.51 4.43 -12.42
N ALA A 34 -4.26 4.13 -11.35
CA ALA A 34 -3.85 3.09 -10.40
C ALA A 34 -4.07 1.70 -11.01
N VAL A 35 -5.15 1.50 -11.77
CA VAL A 35 -5.42 0.22 -12.45
C VAL A 35 -4.33 -0.12 -13.48
N GLU A 36 -3.74 0.86 -14.17
CA GLU A 36 -2.59 0.64 -15.05
C GLU A 36 -1.31 0.23 -14.28
N ALA A 37 -1.01 0.88 -13.14
CA ALA A 37 0.13 0.50 -12.31
C ALA A 37 -0.03 -0.92 -11.70
N ILE A 38 -1.25 -1.29 -11.29
CA ILE A 38 -1.62 -2.62 -10.78
C ILE A 38 -1.41 -3.72 -11.84
N LYS A 39 -1.63 -3.41 -13.12
CA LYS A 39 -1.36 -4.33 -14.21
C LYS A 39 0.14 -4.56 -14.44
N ASN A 40 0.99 -3.57 -14.13
CA ASN A 40 2.40 -3.59 -14.53
C ASN A 40 3.35 -4.19 -13.49
N PHE A 41 2.99 -4.27 -12.20
CA PHE A 41 3.81 -4.99 -11.23
C PHE A 41 3.51 -6.49 -11.29
N ASN A 42 4.14 -7.17 -12.25
CA ASN A 42 3.96 -8.60 -12.52
C ASN A 42 5.02 -9.49 -11.87
N SER A 43 5.58 -9.04 -10.75
CA SER A 43 6.64 -9.74 -10.02
C SER A 43 6.27 -9.92 -8.56
N ASP A 44 6.90 -10.90 -7.94
CA ASP A 44 6.91 -11.05 -6.50
C ASP A 44 7.66 -9.89 -5.82
N ILE A 45 7.43 -9.73 -4.53
CA ILE A 45 8.18 -8.77 -3.71
C ILE A 45 9.43 -9.47 -3.20
N VAL A 46 10.58 -8.94 -3.57
CA VAL A 46 11.89 -9.47 -3.13
C VAL A 46 12.46 -8.51 -2.10
N LEU A 47 12.74 -9.04 -0.92
CA LEU A 47 13.43 -8.34 0.17
C LEU A 47 14.72 -9.11 0.44
N SER A 48 15.86 -8.43 0.45
CA SER A 48 17.11 -9.03 0.88
C SER A 48 17.96 -8.02 1.63
N ARG A 49 18.79 -8.52 2.53
CA ARG A 49 19.77 -7.71 3.26
C ARG A 49 21.15 -8.30 3.09
N ASP A 50 22.11 -7.46 2.71
CA ASP A 50 23.52 -7.82 2.60
C ASP A 50 24.40 -6.82 3.40
N SER A 51 25.71 -6.89 3.22
CA SER A 51 26.66 -5.99 3.88
C SER A 51 26.53 -4.52 3.47
N GLN A 52 25.87 -4.22 2.35
CA GLN A 52 25.60 -2.86 1.87
C GLN A 52 24.26 -2.32 2.33
N GLY A 53 23.39 -3.17 2.88
CA GLY A 53 22.14 -2.77 3.53
C GLY A 53 20.92 -3.46 2.93
N VAL A 54 19.83 -2.70 2.81
CA VAL A 54 18.51 -3.18 2.38
C VAL A 54 18.38 -3.11 0.87
N ASN A 55 18.04 -4.24 0.25
CA ASN A 55 17.79 -4.36 -1.18
C ASN A 55 16.35 -4.84 -1.42
N THR A 56 15.63 -4.17 -2.32
CA THR A 56 14.28 -4.58 -2.72
C THR A 56 13.89 -4.05 -4.09
N ASN A 57 12.99 -4.77 -4.77
CA ASN A 57 12.34 -4.30 -5.99
C ASN A 57 11.14 -3.36 -5.74
N VAL A 58 10.84 -3.04 -4.48
CA VAL A 58 9.75 -2.13 -4.11
C VAL A 58 10.21 -0.67 -4.28
N PRO A 59 9.54 0.13 -5.13
CA PRO A 59 9.86 1.55 -5.25
C PRO A 59 9.41 2.31 -3.99
N ARG A 60 10.30 3.17 -3.46
CA ARG A 60 10.01 4.04 -2.32
C ARG A 60 9.36 5.35 -2.78
N ARG A 61 8.06 5.30 -3.06
CA ARG A 61 7.27 6.44 -3.56
C ARG A 61 6.60 7.22 -2.44
N ILE A 62 6.30 6.55 -1.33
CA ILE A 62 5.59 7.12 -0.18
C ILE A 62 6.54 7.08 1.01
N VAL A 63 6.82 8.24 1.59
CA VAL A 63 7.61 8.37 2.82
C VAL A 63 6.72 9.02 3.86
N ARG A 64 6.29 8.24 4.85
CA ARG A 64 5.30 8.71 5.84
C ARG A 64 5.79 8.51 7.26
N HIS A 65 6.36 7.35 7.56
CA HIS A 65 6.70 6.94 8.91
C HIS A 65 8.20 6.90 9.16
N SER A 66 9.01 6.63 8.14
CA SER A 66 10.46 6.55 8.29
C SER A 66 11.17 7.27 7.14
N PRO A 67 11.83 8.41 7.40
CA PRO A 67 12.71 9.04 6.43
C PRO A 67 13.96 8.19 6.15
N ASP A 68 14.35 7.32 7.08
CA ASP A 68 15.60 6.56 7.07
C ASP A 68 15.61 5.37 6.10
N GLY A 69 14.44 4.85 5.72
CA GLY A 69 14.33 3.84 4.67
C GLY A 69 13.34 2.72 4.96
N PHE A 70 13.45 1.65 4.17
CA PHE A 70 12.65 0.44 4.35
C PHE A 70 13.33 -0.52 5.32
N GLU A 71 12.50 -1.20 6.09
CA GLU A 71 12.93 -2.16 7.10
C GLU A 71 11.88 -3.28 7.25
N TRP A 72 12.25 -4.40 7.87
CA TRP A 72 11.36 -5.54 8.12
C TRP A 72 11.85 -6.40 9.30
N GLY A 73 11.06 -7.38 9.72
CA GLY A 73 11.36 -8.28 10.83
C GLY A 73 11.06 -7.72 12.22
N TYR A 74 10.33 -6.61 12.30
CA TYR A 74 9.83 -6.03 13.55
C TYR A 74 8.62 -5.10 13.32
N GLY A 75 7.99 -4.65 14.40
CA GLY A 75 6.75 -3.87 14.40
C GLY A 75 6.89 -2.35 14.36
N GLY A 76 7.84 -1.77 13.60
CA GLY A 76 8.16 -0.33 13.66
C GLY A 76 7.69 0.52 12.47
N SER A 77 8.25 1.74 12.39
CA SER A 77 7.94 2.73 11.36
C SER A 77 8.48 2.37 9.97
N GLY A 78 9.72 1.91 9.84
CA GLY A 78 10.29 1.44 8.57
C GLY A 78 9.50 0.27 7.94
N PRO A 79 9.13 -0.78 8.71
CA PRO A 79 8.19 -1.82 8.27
C PRO A 79 6.81 -1.28 7.86
N SER A 80 6.34 -0.22 8.52
CA SER A 80 5.06 0.43 8.17
C SER A 80 5.13 1.13 6.82
N ASP A 81 6.24 1.84 6.53
CA ASP A 81 6.45 2.48 5.23
C ASP A 81 6.63 1.45 4.11
N LEU A 82 7.35 0.37 4.36
CA LEU A 82 7.49 -0.72 3.39
C LEU A 82 6.12 -1.35 3.06
N ALA A 83 5.32 -1.67 4.09
CA ALA A 83 3.98 -2.22 3.90
C ALA A 83 3.06 -1.28 3.10
N LEU A 84 3.12 0.02 3.36
CA LEU A 84 2.35 1.02 2.64
C LEU A 84 2.75 1.10 1.17
N ASN A 85 4.06 1.13 0.88
CA ASN A 85 4.55 1.16 -0.50
C ASN A 85 4.16 -0.12 -1.25
N ILE A 86 4.32 -1.30 -0.65
CA ILE A 86 3.90 -2.58 -1.26
C ILE A 86 2.42 -2.55 -1.59
N LEU A 87 1.53 -2.30 -0.62
CA LEU A 87 0.10 -2.30 -0.89
C LEU A 87 -0.32 -1.21 -1.89
N SER A 88 0.34 -0.06 -1.87
CA SER A 88 0.03 1.03 -2.81
C SER A 88 0.23 0.62 -4.28
N ILE A 89 1.10 -0.35 -4.55
CA ILE A 89 1.31 -0.91 -5.90
C ILE A 89 0.08 -1.71 -6.36
N PHE A 90 -0.58 -2.42 -5.44
CA PHE A 90 -1.68 -3.34 -5.74
C PHE A 90 -3.07 -2.73 -5.64
N VAL A 91 -3.26 -1.71 -4.80
CA VAL A 91 -4.57 -1.09 -4.57
C VAL A 91 -4.53 0.44 -4.60
N GLY A 92 -3.37 1.05 -4.87
CA GLY A 92 -3.18 2.49 -4.75
C GLY A 92 -3.07 2.95 -3.28
N GLN A 93 -2.44 4.11 -3.08
CA GLN A 93 -2.17 4.64 -1.73
C GLN A 93 -3.44 4.83 -0.89
N LYS A 94 -4.48 5.45 -1.45
CA LYS A 94 -5.71 5.76 -0.71
C LYS A 94 -6.39 4.50 -0.16
N ALA A 95 -6.41 3.42 -0.93
CA ALA A 95 -7.00 2.17 -0.47
C ALA A 95 -6.08 1.41 0.48
N ALA A 96 -4.77 1.50 0.30
CA ALA A 96 -3.79 0.94 1.23
C ALA A 96 -3.88 1.60 2.63
N GLU A 97 -4.14 2.91 2.68
CA GLU A 97 -4.33 3.65 3.95
C GLU A 97 -5.72 3.46 4.56
N LYS A 98 -6.74 3.16 3.74
CA LYS A 98 -8.13 3.03 4.20
C LYS A 98 -8.23 1.98 5.31
N ASP A 99 -8.86 2.36 6.42
CA ASP A 99 -9.08 1.53 7.61
C ASP A 99 -7.78 0.91 8.18
N GLY A 100 -6.61 1.48 7.87
CA GLY A 100 -5.32 0.95 8.29
C GLY A 100 -4.92 -0.36 7.62
N LEU A 101 -5.41 -0.65 6.40
CA LEU A 101 -5.13 -1.91 5.70
C LEU A 101 -3.64 -2.29 5.65
N TYR A 102 -2.76 -1.33 5.35
CA TYR A 102 -1.30 -1.55 5.34
C TYR A 102 -0.71 -1.91 6.72
N GLN A 103 -1.34 -1.51 7.83
CA GLN A 103 -0.89 -1.89 9.17
C GLN A 103 -1.13 -3.39 9.42
N TYR A 104 -2.26 -3.93 8.97
CA TYR A 104 -2.51 -5.38 9.03
C TYR A 104 -1.51 -6.14 8.16
N PHE A 105 -1.31 -5.68 6.92
CA PHE A 105 -0.33 -6.28 6.02
C PHE A 105 1.08 -6.28 6.62
N LYS A 106 1.47 -5.17 7.26
CA LYS A 106 2.74 -5.07 7.98
C LYS A 106 2.90 -6.19 9.00
N TRP A 107 1.92 -6.40 9.86
CA TRP A 107 2.03 -7.40 10.93
C TRP A 107 2.12 -8.83 10.40
N GLU A 108 1.43 -9.13 9.31
CA GLU A 108 1.37 -10.49 8.78
C GLU A 108 2.57 -10.87 7.91
N PHE A 109 3.07 -9.95 7.08
CA PHE A 109 4.14 -10.26 6.12
C PHE A 109 5.47 -9.59 6.44
N ILE A 110 5.45 -8.34 6.91
CA ILE A 110 6.68 -7.52 6.99
C ILE A 110 7.34 -7.64 8.35
N ALA A 111 6.56 -7.64 9.44
CA ALA A 111 7.07 -7.78 10.79
C ALA A 111 7.57 -9.20 11.10
N THR A 112 7.02 -10.21 10.43
CA THR A 112 7.37 -11.63 10.56
C THR A 112 8.46 -12.06 9.58
N MET A 113 8.79 -11.23 8.58
CA MET A 113 9.84 -11.52 7.60
C MET A 113 11.19 -11.76 8.29
N PRO A 114 11.93 -12.83 7.96
CA PRO A 114 13.28 -13.04 8.47
C PRO A 114 14.19 -11.84 8.22
N LYS A 115 15.16 -11.59 9.11
CA LYS A 115 16.07 -10.43 9.01
C LYS A 115 16.84 -10.37 7.69
N GLN A 116 17.22 -11.54 7.15
CA GLN A 116 17.88 -11.68 5.86
C GLN A 116 16.98 -11.31 4.66
N GLY A 117 15.67 -11.20 4.88
CA GLY A 117 14.65 -11.00 3.86
C GLY A 117 14.06 -12.31 3.34
N GLY A 118 13.37 -12.23 2.22
CA GLY A 118 12.61 -13.30 1.61
C GLY A 118 11.80 -12.81 0.42
N VAL A 119 10.96 -13.71 -0.10
CA VAL A 119 10.06 -13.42 -1.22
C VAL A 119 8.62 -13.49 -0.72
N ILE A 120 7.84 -12.44 -0.97
CA ILE A 120 6.39 -12.46 -0.80
C ILE A 120 5.79 -12.59 -2.18
N ARG A 121 5.06 -13.69 -2.43
CA ARG A 121 4.52 -13.96 -3.75
C ARG A 121 3.40 -13.00 -4.10
N ARG A 122 3.32 -12.61 -5.37
CA ARG A 122 2.25 -11.75 -5.87
C ARG A 122 0.88 -12.35 -5.58
N GLU A 123 0.69 -13.64 -5.81
CA GLU A 123 -0.59 -14.31 -5.59
C GLU A 123 -1.04 -14.30 -4.12
N ASP A 124 -0.10 -14.36 -3.18
CA ASP A 124 -0.38 -14.35 -1.74
C ASP A 124 -0.93 -12.97 -1.33
N ILE A 125 -0.30 -11.90 -1.83
CA ILE A 125 -0.75 -10.52 -1.59
C ILE A 125 -2.14 -10.31 -2.20
N LEU A 126 -2.37 -10.75 -3.44
CA LEU A 126 -3.67 -10.60 -4.11
C LEU A 126 -4.78 -11.39 -3.39
N SER A 127 -4.48 -12.60 -2.93
CA SER A 127 -5.41 -13.44 -2.16
C SER A 127 -5.74 -12.78 -0.83
N TRP A 128 -4.71 -12.29 -0.12
CA TRP A 128 -4.86 -11.58 1.14
C TRP A 128 -5.73 -10.31 1.03
N ILE A 129 -5.55 -9.53 -0.03
CA ILE A 129 -6.40 -8.35 -0.33
C ILE A 129 -7.84 -8.79 -0.60
N LYS A 130 -8.03 -9.84 -1.42
CA LYS A 130 -9.36 -10.33 -1.81
C LYS A 130 -10.17 -10.83 -0.62
N GLU A 131 -9.54 -11.53 0.32
CA GLU A 131 -10.18 -11.99 1.55
C GLU A 131 -10.68 -10.83 2.41
N ARG A 132 -9.86 -9.80 2.60
CA ARG A 132 -10.22 -8.61 3.40
C ARG A 132 -11.20 -7.67 2.70
N SER A 133 -11.30 -7.75 1.38
CA SER A 133 -12.33 -7.03 0.62
C SER A 133 -13.71 -7.69 0.69
N LYS A 134 -13.81 -8.99 1.01
CA LYS A 134 -15.07 -9.73 1.09
C LYS A 134 -15.75 -9.66 2.46
N ASN A 135 -14.97 -9.38 3.50
CA ASN A 135 -15.46 -9.29 4.88
C ASN A 135 -15.97 -7.88 5.24
N LYS A 136 -16.38 -7.09 4.24
CA LYS A 136 -17.05 -5.79 4.39
C LYS A 136 -18.44 -5.87 3.78
#